data_AF-A0AAV1VMR1-F1
#
_entry.id   AF-A0AAV1VMR1-F1
#
_cell.length_a   1.000
_cell.length_b   1.000
_cell.length_c   1.000
_cell.angle_alpha   90.00
_cell.angle_beta   90.00
_cell.angle_gamma   90.00
#
_symmetry.space_group_name_H-M   'P 1'
#
loop_
_entity.id
_entity.type
_entity.pdbx_description
1 polymer ?
#
loop_
_entity_poly.entity_id
_entity_poly.type
_entity_poly.pdbx_seq_one_letter_code
_entity_poly.pdbx_strand_id
1 'polypeptide(L)' 'MDFVFGLPKDLEGNTVIVVFVERSSKMAHLAAVPDSIDAEGTAKLFIDRVFRQQGLPVAIVSDRDPRFTGDLTVFL' A
#
# COMPACT_ATOMS: atom_id res chain seq x y z
N MET A 1 2.21 5.76 -1.43
CA MET A 1 1.34 4.57 -1.46
C MET A 1 -0.04 5.04 -1.85
N ASP A 2 -0.77 4.21 -2.60
CA ASP A 2 -2.08 4.55 -3.15
C ASP A 2 -2.91 3.29 -3.36
N PHE A 3 -4.23 3.45 -3.46
CA PHE A 3 -5.17 2.37 -3.74
C PHE A 3 -5.95 2.63 -5.02
N VAL A 4 -6.01 1.63 -5.90
CA VAL A 4 -6.82 1.67 -7.12
C VAL A 4 -8.07 0.83 -6.92
N PHE A 5 -9.24 1.48 -6.89
CA PHE A 5 -10.56 0.86 -6.70
C PHE A 5 -11.28 0.60 -8.03
N GLY A 6 -12.41 -0.12 -7.95
CA GLY A 6 -13.35 -0.30 -9.06
C GLY A 6 -12.95 -1.41 -10.03
N LEU A 7 -12.10 -2.34 -9.59
CA LEU A 7 -11.67 -3.46 -10.41
C LEU A 7 -12.67 -4.62 -10.33
N PRO A 8 -12.79 -5.44 -11.39
CA PRO A 8 -13.54 -6.69 -11.32
C PRO A 8 -12.99 -7.58 -10.20
N LYS A 9 -13.87 -8.32 -9.53
CA LYS A 9 -13.47 -9.35 -8.56
C LYS A 9 -12.60 -10.41 -9.24
N ASP A 10 -11.43 -10.66 -8.67
CA ASP A 10 -10.64 -11.84 -9.02
C ASP A 10 -11.21 -13.12 -8.36
N LEU A 11 -10.52 -14.25 -8.56
CA LEU A 11 -10.92 -15.54 -7.98
C LEU A 11 -10.87 -15.58 -6.45
N GLU A 12 -10.09 -14.69 -5.84
CA GLU A 12 -9.91 -14.56 -4.39
C GLU A 12 -10.84 -13.48 -3.80
N GLY A 13 -11.62 -12.79 -4.64
CA GLY A 13 -12.56 -11.74 -4.24
C GLY A 13 -11.93 -10.35 -4.09
N ASN A 14 -10.69 -10.16 -4.51
CA ASN A 14 -10.01 -8.87 -4.48
C ASN A 14 -10.59 -7.92 -5.53
N THR A 15 -10.76 -6.65 -5.16
CA THR A 15 -11.31 -5.60 -6.04
C THR A 15 -10.45 -4.33 -6.06
N VAL A 16 -9.33 -4.36 -5.34
CA VAL A 16 -8.46 -3.21 -5.13
C VAL A 16 -7.02 -3.63 -5.38
N ILE A 17 -6.25 -2.76 -6.02
CA ILE A 17 -4.79 -2.89 -6.08
C ILE A 17 -4.18 -1.86 -5.14
N VAL A 18 -3.34 -2.30 -4.22
CA VAL A 18 -2.45 -1.42 -3.44
C VAL A 18 -1.16 -1.22 -4.21
N VAL A 19 -0.74 0.04 -4.34
CA VAL A 19 0.46 0.43 -5.05
C VAL A 19 1.46 1.03 -4.07
N PHE A 20 2.62 0.40 -3.97
CA PHE A 20 3.78 0.96 -3.28
C PHE A 20 4.85 1.31 -4.30
N VAL A 21 5.23 2.59 -4.36
CA VAL A 21 6.31 3.05 -5.25
C VAL A 21 7.49 3.49 -4.41
N GLU A 22 8.63 2.85 -4.62
CA GLU A 22 9.90 3.28 -4.06
C GLU A 22 10.50 4.38 -4.95
N ARG A 23 10.67 5.59 -4.41
CA ARG A 23 11.01 6.77 -5.23
C ARG A 23 12.42 6.71 -5.82
N SER A 24 13.37 6.07 -5.14
CA SER A 24 14.79 5.95 -5.52
C SER A 24 14.97 4.99 -6.70
N SER A 25 14.51 3.75 -6.56
CA SER A 25 14.62 2.73 -7.61
C SER A 25 13.58 2.86 -8.72
N LYS A 26 12.49 3.62 -8.49
CA LYS A 26 11.28 3.64 -9.32
C LYS A 26 10.56 2.30 -9.39
N MET A 27 10.90 1.36 -8.51
CA MET A 27 10.22 0.08 -8.43
C MET A 27 8.81 0.26 -7.85
N ALA A 28 7.84 -0.38 -8.49
CA ALA A 28 6.46 -0.45 -8.03
C ALA A 28 6.14 -1.86 -7.56
N HIS A 29 5.62 -1.98 -6.34
CA HIS A 29 5.05 -3.20 -5.79
C HIS A 29 3.54 -3.10 -5.85
N LEU A 30 2.91 -4.11 -6.45
CA LEU A 30 1.47 -4.20 -6.59
C LEU A 30 0.97 -5.40 -5.79
N ALA A 31 -0.13 -5.23 -5.07
CA ALA A 31 -0.81 -6.32 -4.38
C ALA A 31 -2.32 -6.20 -4.59
N ALA A 32 -2.95 -7.30 -5.01
CA ALA A 32 -4.42 -7.40 -5.03
C ALA A 32 -4.93 -7.68 -3.62
N VAL A 33 -5.96 -6.92 -3.22
CA VAL A 33 -6.54 -6.97 -1.88
C VAL A 33 -8.06 -6.82 -1.95
N PRO A 34 -8.81 -7.32 -0.95
CA PRO A 34 -10.22 -7.02 -0.81
C PRO A 34 -10.41 -5.52 -0.49
N ASP A 35 -11.57 -4.98 -0.86
CA ASP A 35 -11.97 -3.61 -0.53
C ASP A 35 -12.04 -3.35 0.98
N SER A 36 -12.29 -4.40 1.76
CA SER A 36 -12.36 -4.40 3.21
C SER A 36 -11.02 -4.39 3.94
N ILE A 37 -9.88 -4.34 3.21
CA ILE A 37 -8.57 -4.30 3.86
C ILE A 37 -8.43 -3.06 4.78
N ASP A 38 -7.93 -3.30 5.98
CA ASP A 38 -7.71 -2.27 6.99
C ASP A 38 -6.26 -1.76 7.01
N ALA A 39 -6.00 -0.80 7.89
CA ALA A 39 -4.68 -0.21 8.07
C ALA A 39 -3.62 -1.26 8.49
N GLU A 40 -3.98 -2.20 9.37
CA GLU A 40 -3.06 -3.23 9.85
C GLU A 40 -2.67 -4.22 8.74
N GLY A 41 -3.65 -4.69 7.97
CA GLY A 41 -3.41 -5.55 6.81
C GLY A 41 -2.55 -4.85 5.75
N THR A 42 -2.80 -3.56 5.53
CA THR A 42 -2.00 -2.76 4.60
C THR A 42 -0.56 -2.56 5.09
N ALA A 43 -0.37 -2.34 6.39
CA ALA A 43 0.96 -2.23 6.99
C ALA A 43 1.75 -3.55 6.90
N LYS A 44 1.11 -4.70 7.10
CA LYS A 44 1.73 -6.03 6.89
C LYS A 44 2.19 -6.20 5.44
N LEU A 45 1.34 -5.86 4.47
CA LEU A 45 1.70 -5.89 3.05
C LEU A 45 2.90 -4.99 2.73
N PHE A 46 2.94 -3.79 3.31
CA PHE A 46 4.07 -2.88 3.14
C PHE A 46 5.38 -3.49 3.66
N ILE A 47 5.36 -4.11 4.84
CA ILE A 47 6.53 -4.77 5.41
C ILE A 47 7.00 -5.92 4.50
N ASP A 48 6.07 -6.78 4.09
CA ASP A 48 6.39 -7.97 3.30
C ASP A 48 6.91 -7.65 1.89
N ARG A 49 6.37 -6.59 1.26
CA ARG A 49 6.66 -6.26 -0.14
C ARG A 49 7.75 -5.22 -0.30
N VAL A 50 7.77 -4.19 0.54
CA VAL A 50 8.67 -3.04 0.41
C VAL A 50 9.84 -3.17 1.38
N PHE A 51 9.53 -3.27 2.68
CA PHE A 51 10.55 -3.24 3.73
C PHE A 51 11.53 -4.42 3.61
N ARG A 52 11.02 -5.60 3.30
CA ARG A 52 11.85 -6.80 3.11
C ARG A 52 12.88 -6.65 1.98
N GLN A 53 12.57 -5.89 0.94
CA GLN A 53 13.44 -5.74 -0.23
C GLN A 53 14.39 -4.54 -0.11
N GLN A 54 13.91 -3.42 0.41
CA GLN A 54 14.60 -2.12 0.33
C GLN A 54 14.98 -1.55 1.71
N GLY A 55 14.59 -2.22 2.79
CA GLY A 55 14.77 -1.74 4.16
C GLY A 55 13.77 -0.64 4.55
N LEU A 56 14.08 0.09 5.62
CA LEU A 56 13.22 1.15 6.13
C LEU A 56 13.35 2.41 5.25
N PRO A 57 12.26 2.89 4.61
CA PRO A 57 12.31 4.17 3.94
C PRO A 57 12.34 5.31 4.95
N VAL A 58 13.05 6.38 4.59
CA VAL A 58 13.19 7.59 5.43
C VAL A 58 11.85 8.35 5.58
N ALA A 59 10.95 8.20 4.61
CA ALA A 59 9.61 8.77 4.65
C ALA A 59 8.62 7.93 3.83
N ILE A 60 7.36 7.92 4.26
CA ILE A 60 6.24 7.33 3.53
C ILE A 60 5.27 8.47 3.19
N VAL A 61 4.99 8.63 1.91
CA VAL A 61 4.00 9.58 1.40
C VAL A 61 2.78 8.79 0.93
N SER A 62 1.61 9.17 1.40
CA SER A 62 0.31 8.65 0.96
C SER A 62 -0.67 9.78 0.75
N ASP A 63 -1.78 9.47 0.10
CA ASP A 63 -2.94 10.34 0.11
C ASP A 63 -3.60 10.38 1.51
N ARG A 64 -4.72 11.11 1.60
CA ARG A 64 -5.48 11.29 2.84
C ARG A 64 -6.48 10.16 3.08
N ASP A 65 -6.22 8.96 2.57
CA ASP A 65 -7.08 7.83 2.86
C ASP A 65 -7.07 7.53 4.37
N PRO A 66 -8.24 7.35 5.02
CA PRO A 66 -8.32 7.07 6.45
C PRO A 66 -7.49 5.86 6.89
N ARG A 67 -7.29 4.87 6.00
CA ARG A 67 -6.43 3.70 6.26
C ARG A 67 -4.97 4.06 6.50
N PHE A 68 -4.56 5.28 6.15
CA PHE A 68 -3.20 5.79 6.29
C PHE A 68 -3.05 6.92 7.32
N THR A 69 -4.13 7.34 7.98
CA THR A 69 -4.14 8.53 8.87
C THR A 69 -3.63 8.31 10.31
N GLY A 70 -2.71 7.35 10.53
CA GLY A 70 -2.03 7.14 11.82
C GLY A 70 -0.72 7.93 11.98
N ASP A 71 -0.10 7.87 13.16
CA ASP A 71 1.12 8.63 13.53
C ASP A 71 2.37 8.34 12.67
N LEU A 72 2.32 7.36 11.76
CA LEU A 72 3.47 6.90 10.96
C LEU A 72 3.57 7.59 9.58
N THR A 73 2.64 8.45 9.20
CA THR A 73 2.51 8.95 7.82
C THR A 73 2.91 10.42 7.69
N VAL A 74 3.78 10.72 6.70
CA VAL A 74 4.09 12.10 6.30
C VAL A 74 3.21 12.46 5.10
N PHE A 75 2.27 13.39 5.31
CA PHE A 75 1.45 13.94 4.22
C PHE A 75 2.26 14.99 3.44
N LEU A 76 2.56 14.71 2.17
CA LEU A 76 3.00 15.70 1.19
C LEU A 76 2.06 15.69 0.00
#